data_AF-A0A6N8F841-F1
#
_entry.id   AF-A0A6N8F841-F1
#
_cell.length_a   1.000
_cell.length_b   1.000
_cell.length_c   1.000
_cell.angle_alpha   90.00
_cell.angle_beta   90.00
_cell.angle_gamma   90.00
#
_symmetry.space_group_name_H-M   'P 1'
#
loop_
_entity.id
_entity.type
_entity.pdbx_description
1 polymer ?
#
loop_
_entity_poly.entity_id
_entity_poly.type
_entity_poly.pdbx_seq_one_letter_code
_entity_poly.pdbx_strand_id
1 'polypeptide(L)'
;MPGDTKLSVLVRVEPGSLGPDGLDHVEGYCVVANKYFQKLYPQLIEWQIVPRYDKSLPEIDFCLNKKRLTLEQTNKMLELIDQNEEDFESETMEHISNLIDKYLGHQY
;
A
#
# COMPACT_ATOMS: atom_id res chain seq x y z
N MET A 1 22.17 17.85 6.67
CA MET A 1 20.70 17.83 6.91
C MET A 1 20.33 16.39 7.17
N PRO A 2 19.46 16.05 8.15
CA PRO A 2 19.07 14.66 8.34
C PRO A 2 18.28 14.23 7.10
N GLY A 3 18.94 13.48 6.21
CA GLY A 3 18.49 13.24 4.85
C GLY A 3 17.33 12.24 4.79
N ASP A 4 16.27 12.65 4.11
CA ASP A 4 15.40 11.83 3.23
C ASP A 4 14.94 10.47 3.77
N THR A 5 14.61 10.36 5.06
CA THR A 5 14.02 9.11 5.56
C THR A 5 12.52 9.11 5.30
N LYS A 6 12.10 8.52 4.19
CA LYS A 6 10.68 8.28 3.89
C LYS A 6 10.14 7.11 4.70
N LEU A 7 8.87 7.18 5.06
CA LEU A 7 8.13 6.04 5.59
C LEU A 7 7.91 5.03 4.45
N SER A 8 8.43 3.81 4.59
CA SER A 8 8.15 2.75 3.63
C SER A 8 6.83 2.07 4.02
N VAL A 9 5.87 2.05 3.10
CA VAL A 9 4.55 1.43 3.31
C VAL A 9 4.41 0.26 2.34
N LEU A 10 4.34 -0.95 2.89
CA LEU A 10 4.11 -2.18 2.15
C LEU A 10 2.63 -2.52 2.20
N VAL A 11 1.99 -2.60 1.04
CA VAL A 11 0.60 -3.01 0.89
C VAL A 11 0.57 -4.34 0.16
N ARG A 12 -0.12 -5.32 0.73
CA ARG A 12 -0.26 -6.68 0.21
C ARG A 12 -1.70 -6.91 -0.24
N VAL A 13 -1.88 -7.18 -1.52
CA VAL A 13 -3.19 -7.29 -2.17
C VAL A 13 -3.53 -8.76 -2.38
N GLU A 14 -4.64 -9.22 -1.81
CA GLU A 14 -5.07 -10.60 -2.01
C GLU A 14 -5.53 -10.82 -3.46
N PRO A 15 -5.13 -11.93 -4.11
CA PRO A 15 -5.67 -12.28 -5.43
C PRO A 15 -7.19 -12.35 -5.44
N GLY A 16 -7.81 -12.86 -4.36
CA GLY A 16 -9.26 -12.97 -4.25
C GLY A 16 -10.01 -11.64 -4.31
N SER A 17 -9.35 -10.51 -4.01
CA SER A 17 -9.94 -9.16 -4.14
C SER A 17 -10.15 -8.75 -5.60
N LEU A 18 -9.50 -9.42 -6.56
CA LEU A 18 -9.65 -9.19 -8.00
C LEU A 18 -10.67 -10.14 -8.66
N GLY A 19 -11.43 -10.91 -7.88
CA GLY A 19 -12.43 -11.84 -8.38
C GLY A 19 -11.89 -13.27 -8.61
N PRO A 20 -12.65 -14.12 -9.33
CA PRO A 20 -12.38 -15.56 -9.43
C PRO A 20 -11.05 -15.87 -10.13
N ASP A 21 -10.66 -15.09 -11.14
CA ASP A 21 -9.41 -15.24 -11.88
C ASP A 21 -8.28 -14.39 -11.28
N GLY A 22 -8.44 -13.90 -10.05
CA GLY A 22 -7.55 -12.90 -9.46
C GLY A 22 -6.08 -13.31 -9.35
N LEU A 23 -5.77 -14.62 -9.36
CA LEU A 23 -4.38 -15.12 -9.44
C LEU A 23 -3.68 -14.70 -10.75
N ASP A 24 -4.42 -14.63 -11.87
CA ASP A 24 -3.88 -14.23 -13.17
C ASP A 24 -3.72 -12.70 -13.27
N HIS A 25 -4.43 -11.96 -12.42
CA HIS A 25 -4.49 -10.49 -12.49
C HIS A 25 -3.63 -9.78 -11.44
N VAL A 26 -3.40 -10.38 -10.26
CA VAL A 26 -2.81 -9.69 -9.10
C VAL A 26 -1.44 -9.08 -9.38
N GLU A 27 -0.57 -9.79 -10.10
CA GLU A 27 0.77 -9.30 -10.46
C GLU A 27 0.68 -8.06 -11.36
N GLY A 28 -0.16 -8.12 -12.40
CA GLY A 28 -0.39 -7.00 -13.32
C GLY A 28 -1.02 -5.80 -12.62
N TYR A 29 -1.97 -6.05 -11.73
CA TYR A 29 -2.57 -5.02 -10.88
C TYR A 29 -1.52 -4.34 -10.01
N CYS A 30 -0.67 -5.09 -9.29
CA CYS A 30 0.35 -4.52 -8.42
C CYS A 30 1.32 -3.61 -9.19
N VAL A 31 1.66 -3.94 -10.45
CA VAL A 31 2.47 -3.05 -11.31
C VAL A 31 1.77 -1.72 -11.59
N VAL A 32 0.47 -1.75 -11.88
CA VAL A 32 -0.34 -0.53 -12.10
C VAL A 32 -0.49 0.27 -10.80
N ALA A 33 -0.78 -0.42 -9.70
CA ALA A 33 -0.93 0.17 -8.37
C ALA A 33 0.35 0.88 -7.93
N ASN A 34 1.52 0.26 -8.06
CA ASN A 34 2.78 0.94 -7.75
C ASN A 34 2.93 2.27 -8.50
N LYS A 35 2.62 2.32 -9.81
CA LYS A 35 2.70 3.57 -10.59
C LYS A 35 1.73 4.65 -10.11
N TYR A 36 0.57 4.25 -9.60
CA TYR A 36 -0.43 5.16 -9.03
C TYR A 36 0.02 5.67 -7.65
N PHE A 37 0.33 4.76 -6.73
CA PHE A 37 0.69 5.08 -5.34
C PHE A 37 1.98 5.88 -5.21
N GLN A 38 2.96 5.70 -6.10
CA GLN A 38 4.20 6.51 -6.09
C GLN A 38 3.94 8.01 -6.32
N LYS A 39 2.73 8.42 -6.74
CA LYS A 39 2.33 9.82 -6.86
C LYS A 39 1.68 10.36 -5.58
N LEU A 40 1.31 9.50 -4.64
CA LEU A 40 0.75 9.86 -3.34
C LEU A 40 1.88 10.12 -2.36
N TYR A 41 1.89 11.31 -1.77
CA TYR A 41 2.91 11.74 -0.80
C TYR A 41 4.37 11.46 -1.24
N PRO A 42 4.78 11.82 -2.48
CA PRO A 42 6.02 11.34 -3.08
C PRO A 42 7.29 11.79 -2.35
N GLN A 43 7.20 12.79 -1.48
CA GLN A 43 8.31 13.27 -0.65
C GLN A 43 8.39 12.59 0.72
N LEU A 44 7.32 11.93 1.17
CA LEU A 44 7.17 11.44 2.54
C LEU A 44 7.06 9.91 2.62
N ILE A 45 6.46 9.28 1.61
CA ILE A 45 6.21 7.84 1.60
C ILE A 45 6.91 7.16 0.41
N GLU A 46 7.47 5.98 0.68
CA GLU A 46 7.93 5.03 -0.32
C GLU A 46 6.97 3.83 -0.33
N TRP A 47 6.15 3.74 -1.37
CA TRP A 47 5.15 2.69 -1.49
C TRP A 47 5.71 1.40 -2.09
N GLN A 48 5.23 0.26 -1.60
CA GLN A 48 5.45 -1.05 -2.20
C GLN A 48 4.13 -1.81 -2.24
N ILE A 49 3.55 -1.97 -3.42
CA ILE A 49 2.31 -2.76 -3.59
C ILE A 49 2.70 -4.13 -4.14
N VAL A 50 2.35 -5.21 -3.42
CA VAL A 50 2.72 -6.58 -3.80
C VAL A 50 1.54 -7.54 -3.66
N PRO A 51 1.55 -8.69 -4.33
CA PRO A 51 0.55 -9.73 -4.10
C PRO A 51 0.65 -10.32 -2.69
N ARG A 52 -0.50 -10.67 -2.10
CA ARG A 52 -0.63 -11.40 -0.83
C ARG A 52 -0.99 -12.86 -1.09
N TYR A 53 0.03 -13.70 -1.26
CA TYR A 53 -0.17 -15.15 -1.35
C TYR A 53 -0.23 -15.82 0.04
N ASP A 54 0.46 -15.24 1.02
CA ASP A 54 0.44 -15.68 2.41
C ASP A 54 -0.53 -14.82 3.23
N LYS A 55 -1.70 -15.38 3.55
CA LYS A 55 -2.73 -14.70 4.34
C LYS A 55 -2.37 -14.55 5.82
N SER A 56 -1.30 -15.17 6.30
CA SER A 56 -0.82 -14.96 7.68
C SER A 56 -0.15 -13.61 7.87
N LEU A 57 0.30 -12.96 6.78
CA LEU A 57 0.87 -11.63 6.80
C LEU A 57 -0.22 -10.56 6.79
N PRO A 58 -0.01 -9.39 7.45
CA PRO A 58 -0.97 -8.29 7.40
C PRO A 58 -1.04 -7.66 6.00
N GLU A 59 -2.13 -6.97 5.73
CA GLU A 59 -2.34 -6.25 4.47
C GLU A 59 -1.42 -5.04 4.36
N ILE A 60 -1.21 -4.31 5.46
CA ILE A 60 -0.35 -3.13 5.49
C ILE A 60 0.80 -3.35 6.50
N ASP A 61 1.98 -2.85 6.13
CA ASP A 61 3.18 -2.91 6.93
C ASP A 61 3.99 -1.61 6.83
N PHE A 62 4.40 -1.10 7.99
CA PHE A 62 5.18 0.14 8.09
C PHE A 62 6.64 -0.16 8.40
N CYS A 63 7.54 0.39 7.59
CA CYS A 63 8.97 0.21 7.74
C CYS A 63 9.71 1.55 7.61
N LEU A 64 10.84 1.65 8.30
CA LEU A 64 11.78 2.74 8.16
C LEU A 64 13.17 2.15 8.00
N ASN A 65 13.88 2.47 6.92
CA ASN A 65 15.22 1.93 6.65
C ASN A 65 15.27 0.39 6.77
N LYS A 66 14.26 -0.31 6.23
CA LYS A 66 14.09 -1.78 6.27
C LYS A 66 13.83 -2.38 7.66
N LYS A 67 13.59 -1.56 8.70
CA LYS A 67 13.14 -2.02 10.01
C LYS A 67 11.65 -1.78 10.15
N ARG A 68 10.90 -2.81 10.53
CA ARG A 68 9.48 -2.67 10.86
C ARG A 68 9.33 -1.70 12.03
N LEU A 69 8.40 -0.77 11.90
CA LEU A 69 8.08 0.17 12.96
C LEU A 69 7.12 -0.45 13.98
N THR A 70 7.20 0.02 15.22
CA THR A 70 6.13 -0.21 16.21
C THR A 70 4.96 0.73 15.92
N LEU A 71 3.78 0.41 16.45
CA LEU A 71 2.59 1.28 16.37
C LEU A 71 2.88 2.74 16.78
N GLU A 72 3.61 2.92 17.89
CA GLU A 72 3.98 4.26 18.37
C GLU A 72 4.87 5.02 17.37
N GLN A 73 5.80 4.32 16.72
CA GLN A 73 6.69 4.91 15.72
C GLN A 73 5.93 5.21 14.42
N THR A 74 5.02 4.32 14.00
CA THR A 74 4.14 4.54 12.85
C THR A 74 3.31 5.81 13.04
N ASN A 75 2.60 5.93 14.17
CA ASN A 75 1.76 7.10 14.44
C ASN A 75 2.56 8.41 14.43
N LYS A 76 3.77 8.44 15.02
CA LYS A 76 4.66 9.62 14.96
C LYS A 76 5.04 10.03 13.53
N MET A 77 5.16 9.07 12.61
CA MET A 77 5.45 9.36 11.21
C MET A 77 4.21 9.83 10.45
N LEU A 78 3.03 9.26 10.76
CA LEU A 78 1.76 9.64 10.14
C LEU A 78 1.26 11.02 10.59
N GLU A 79 1.62 11.46 11.79
CA GLU A 79 1.39 12.84 12.26
C GLU A 79 1.99 13.90 11.30
N LEU A 80 3.06 13.57 10.55
CA LEU A 80 3.67 14.47 9.57
C LEU A 80 2.77 14.74 8.35
N ILE A 81 1.75 13.90 8.14
CA ILE A 81 0.72 14.05 7.11
C ILE A 81 -0.68 14.25 7.71
N ASP A 82 -0.76 14.63 8.98
CA ASP A 82 -2.02 14.87 9.72
C ASP A 82 -2.96 13.65 9.73
N GLN A 83 -2.38 12.44 9.85
CA GLN A 83 -3.14 11.18 9.91
C GLN A 83 -2.76 10.31 11.11
N ASN A 84 -3.69 9.45 11.50
CA ASN A 84 -3.44 8.29 12.37
C ASN A 84 -3.43 7.00 11.54
N GLU A 85 -2.99 5.89 12.13
CA GLU A 85 -2.90 4.60 11.44
C GLU A 85 -4.23 4.12 10.86
N GLU A 86 -5.33 4.21 11.62
CA GLU A 86 -6.64 3.71 11.17
C GLU A 86 -7.15 4.46 9.93
N ASP A 87 -7.10 5.80 9.96
CA ASP A 87 -7.51 6.64 8.84
C ASP A 87 -6.61 6.38 7.61
N PHE A 88 -5.30 6.25 7.83
CA PHE A 88 -4.33 5.99 6.76
C PHE A 88 -4.51 4.62 6.11
N GLU A 89 -4.73 3.58 6.91
CA GLU A 89 -5.02 2.24 6.42
C GLU A 89 -6.34 2.21 5.65
N SER A 90 -7.38 2.87 6.16
CA SER A 90 -8.68 2.97 5.49
C SER A 90 -8.58 3.69 4.14
N GLU A 91 -7.93 4.86 4.08
CA GLU A 91 -7.70 5.61 2.83
C GLU A 91 -6.88 4.77 1.84
N THR A 92 -5.83 4.09 2.31
CA THR A 92 -5.00 3.21 1.49
C THR A 92 -5.82 2.09 0.87
N MET A 93 -6.65 1.42 1.66
CA MET A 93 -7.49 0.31 1.18
C MET A 93 -8.61 0.79 0.26
N GLU A 94 -9.15 2.00 0.47
CA GLU A 94 -10.07 2.64 -0.47
C GLU A 94 -9.40 2.90 -1.83
N HIS A 95 -8.16 3.40 -1.84
CA HIS A 95 -7.40 3.57 -3.08
C HIS A 95 -7.15 2.24 -3.81
N ILE A 96 -6.84 1.18 -3.07
CA ILE A 96 -6.67 -0.17 -3.63
C ILE A 96 -7.97 -0.63 -4.29
N SER A 97 -9.09 -0.57 -3.57
CA SER A 97 -10.41 -0.99 -4.04
C SER A 97 -10.83 -0.22 -5.30
N ASN A 98 -10.77 1.12 -5.24
CA ASN A 98 -11.11 1.98 -6.37
C ASN A 98 -10.24 1.72 -7.61
N LEU A 99 -8.98 1.32 -7.40
CA LEU A 99 -8.09 0.99 -8.50
C LEU A 99 -8.34 -0.42 -9.05
N ILE A 100 -8.79 -1.38 -8.23
CA ILE A 100 -9.20 -2.71 -8.68
C ILE A 100 -10.36 -2.58 -9.66
N ASP A 101 -11.38 -1.80 -9.30
CA ASP A 101 -12.55 -1.56 -10.17
C ASP A 101 -12.14 -0.98 -11.52
N LYS A 102 -11.22 -0.01 -11.53
CA LYS A 102 -10.68 0.58 -12.75
C LYS A 102 -9.85 -0.41 -13.56
N TYR A 103 -9.00 -1.18 -12.89
CA TYR A 103 -8.13 -2.16 -13.55
C TYR A 103 -8.96 -3.22 -14.28
N LEU A 104 -9.96 -3.80 -13.60
CA LEU A 104 -10.84 -4.83 -14.15
C LEU A 104 -11.83 -4.25 -15.17
N GLY A 105 -12.36 -3.04 -14.93
CA GLY A 105 -13.26 -2.36 -15.85
C GLY A 105 -12.62 -1.94 -17.19
N HIS A 106 -11.30 -1.88 -17.26
CA HIS A 106 -10.54 -1.60 -18.49
C HIS A 106 -10.09 -2.88 -19.23
N GLN A 107 -10.34 -4.07 -18.69
CA GLN A 107 -9.94 -5.35 -19.31
C GLN A 107 -11.01 -5.97 -20.23
N TYR A 108 -12.14 -5.29 -20.46
CA TYR A 108 -13.24 -5.76 -21.31
C TYR A 108 -13.57 -4.80 -22.45
#